data_AF-A0A4S8LLQ4-F1
#
_entry.id   AF-A0A4S8LLQ4-F1
#
_cell.length_a   1.000
_cell.length_b   1.000
_cell.length_c   1.000
_cell.angle_alpha   90.00
_cell.angle_beta   90.00
_cell.angle_gamma   90.00
#
_symmetry.space_group_name_H-M   'P 1'
#
loop_
_entity.id
_entity.type
_entity.pdbx_description
1 polymer ?
#
loop_
_entity_poly.entity_id
_entity_poly.type
_entity_poly.pdbx_seq_one_letter_code
_entity_poly.pdbx_strand_id
1 'polypeptide(L)'
;MQLDGTSFGTDNDWYKTFFEAEKSAQYPPTAFSDQLAPKIPATHLELLTSTLDVFSSLAAHAEVNSISGSKLSKLLGLWLLTADRVQPSDDWFSFYSRWDRMGRMLEHLFLSHIRNEASNHRMPRRLTELVQHYPYVKGSSPSPEHDLLPRPRFSTQRYDALFVRVDTELPSTYPEDKPASVDLLKLIANALKAESTGSGSAYELWQKIRQ
;
A
#
# COMPACT_ATOMS: atom_id res chain seq x y z
N MET A 1 14.24 8.50 -13.32
CA MET A 1 14.38 7.05 -13.02
C MET A 1 13.93 6.26 -14.23
N GLN A 2 14.90 5.80 -15.01
CA GLN A 2 14.70 4.84 -16.10
C GLN A 2 15.39 3.56 -15.64
N LEU A 3 14.70 2.42 -15.71
CA LEU A 3 15.28 1.12 -15.42
C LEU A 3 16.00 0.63 -16.67
N ASP A 4 17.14 -0.02 -16.48
CA ASP A 4 17.86 -0.71 -17.54
C ASP A 4 17.14 -2.02 -17.83
N GLY A 5 16.34 -2.06 -18.91
CA GLY A 5 15.64 -3.26 -19.38
C GLY A 5 14.15 -3.33 -19.00
N THR A 6 13.58 -4.53 -19.15
CA THR A 6 12.13 -4.80 -18.98
C THR A 6 11.74 -5.23 -17.57
N SER A 7 12.72 -5.63 -16.74
CA SER A 7 12.51 -6.06 -15.35
C SER A 7 13.39 -5.25 -14.41
N PHE A 8 12.93 -5.09 -13.16
CA PHE A 8 13.73 -4.50 -12.09
C PHE A 8 14.84 -5.44 -11.61
N GLY A 9 14.57 -6.75 -11.56
CA GLY A 9 15.57 -7.76 -11.21
C GLY A 9 16.22 -8.39 -12.44
N THR A 10 17.14 -9.33 -12.21
CA THR A 10 17.76 -10.14 -13.28
C THR A 10 16.73 -10.95 -14.05
N ASP A 11 15.67 -11.38 -13.37
CA ASP A 11 14.55 -12.16 -13.90
C ASP A 11 13.22 -11.48 -13.58
N ASN A 12 12.14 -11.83 -14.28
CA ASN A 12 10.80 -11.29 -14.00
C ASN A 12 10.26 -11.72 -12.62
N ASP A 13 10.68 -12.89 -12.13
CA ASP A 13 10.25 -13.47 -10.87
C ASP A 13 11.19 -13.15 -9.69
N TRP A 14 12.13 -12.20 -9.85
CA TRP A 14 13.18 -11.87 -8.86
C TRP A 14 12.64 -11.74 -7.43
N TYR A 15 11.50 -11.07 -7.28
CA TYR A 15 10.89 -10.81 -5.99
C TYR A 15 10.30 -12.08 -5.37
N LYS A 16 9.63 -12.90 -6.18
CA LYS A 16 9.07 -14.17 -5.70
C LYS A 16 10.19 -15.11 -5.26
N THR A 17 11.28 -15.17 -6.02
CA THR A 17 12.47 -15.96 -5.66
C THR A 17 13.12 -15.42 -4.39
N PHE A 18 13.20 -14.10 -4.21
CA PHE A 18 13.66 -13.49 -2.95
C PHE A 18 12.76 -13.86 -1.77
N PHE A 19 11.45 -13.70 -1.92
CA PHE A 19 10.47 -13.97 -0.86
C PHE A 19 10.53 -15.43 -0.38
N GLU A 20 10.59 -16.39 -1.30
CA GLU A 20 10.70 -17.81 -0.93
C GLU A 20 12.08 -18.17 -0.34
N ALA A 21 13.16 -17.54 -0.81
CA ALA A 21 14.49 -17.72 -0.22
C ALA A 21 14.55 -17.17 1.21
N GLU A 22 13.96 -16.00 1.46
CA GLU A 22 13.93 -15.38 2.79
C GLU A 22 13.07 -16.21 3.74
N LYS A 23 11.88 -16.62 3.30
CA LYS A 23 10.97 -17.46 4.06
C LYS A 23 11.57 -18.82 4.41
N SER A 24 12.21 -19.49 3.46
CA SER A 24 12.85 -20.80 3.69
C SER A 24 14.05 -20.71 4.64
N ALA A 25 14.77 -19.58 4.61
CA ALA A 25 15.83 -19.27 5.57
C ALA A 25 15.33 -18.73 6.93
N GLN A 26 14.02 -18.74 7.17
CA GLN A 26 13.39 -18.22 8.40
C GLN A 26 13.67 -16.74 8.66
N TYR A 27 13.72 -15.94 7.59
CA TYR A 27 13.86 -14.49 7.65
C TYR A 27 15.12 -14.02 8.38
N PRO A 28 16.34 -14.30 7.89
CA PRO A 28 17.56 -13.81 8.53
C PRO A 28 17.66 -12.26 8.43
N PRO A 29 18.30 -11.56 9.38
CA PRO A 29 18.45 -10.10 9.33
C PRO A 29 19.22 -9.60 8.09
N THR A 30 20.13 -10.40 7.56
CA THR A 30 21.00 -10.08 6.41
C THR A 30 20.40 -10.47 5.05
N ALA A 31 19.14 -10.91 5.01
CA ALA A 31 18.48 -11.40 3.78
C ALA A 31 18.53 -10.37 2.63
N PHE A 32 18.46 -9.08 2.93
CA PHE A 32 18.60 -8.03 1.93
C PHE A 32 19.95 -8.11 1.18
N SER A 33 21.06 -8.23 1.91
CA SER A 33 22.38 -8.31 1.29
C SER A 33 22.66 -9.69 0.71
N ASP A 34 22.29 -10.76 1.43
CA ASP A 34 22.69 -12.12 1.07
C ASP A 34 21.79 -12.75 -0.02
N GLN A 35 20.51 -12.36 -0.07
CA GLN A 35 19.51 -13.04 -0.91
C GLN A 35 18.86 -12.12 -1.95
N LEU A 36 18.62 -10.84 -1.62
CA LEU A 36 18.02 -9.89 -2.56
C LEU A 36 19.06 -9.30 -3.51
N ALA A 37 20.17 -8.78 -2.96
CA ALA A 37 21.18 -8.08 -3.76
C ALA A 37 21.71 -8.88 -4.97
N PRO A 38 21.94 -10.22 -4.88
CA PRO A 38 22.36 -11.00 -6.05
C PRO A 38 21.32 -11.13 -7.17
N LYS A 39 20.05 -10.79 -6.90
CA LYS A 39 18.92 -10.90 -7.86
C LYS A 39 18.61 -9.58 -8.56
N ILE A 40 19.33 -8.52 -8.23
CA ILE A 40 19.10 -7.17 -8.74
C ILE A 40 20.38 -6.70 -9.45
N PRO A 41 20.29 -6.16 -10.68
CA PRO A 41 21.43 -5.51 -11.32
C PRO A 41 22.04 -4.42 -10.44
N ALA A 42 23.37 -4.26 -10.46
CA ALA A 42 24.07 -3.35 -9.55
C ALA A 42 23.55 -1.90 -9.60
N THR A 43 23.22 -1.39 -10.79
CA THR A 43 22.66 -0.04 -10.98
C THR A 43 21.29 0.11 -10.32
N HIS A 44 20.43 -0.90 -10.43
CA HIS A 44 19.12 -0.92 -9.78
C HIS A 44 19.22 -1.08 -8.27
N LEU A 45 20.20 -1.86 -7.78
CA LEU A 45 20.45 -2.04 -6.37
C LEU A 45 20.96 -0.75 -5.70
N GLU A 46 21.84 -0.01 -6.37
CA GLU A 46 22.30 1.30 -5.91
C GLU A 46 21.15 2.30 -5.81
N LEU A 47 20.29 2.34 -6.84
CA LEU A 47 19.08 3.17 -6.84
C LEU A 47 18.13 2.79 -5.70
N LEU A 48 17.90 1.49 -5.50
CA LEU A 48 17.04 0.98 -4.44
C LEU A 48 17.58 1.38 -3.08
N THR A 49 18.84 1.07 -2.80
CA THR A 49 19.49 1.33 -1.50
C THR A 49 19.45 2.82 -1.18
N SER A 50 19.87 3.66 -2.14
CA SER A 50 19.82 5.13 -1.98
C SER A 50 18.40 5.64 -1.67
N THR A 51 17.39 5.06 -2.33
CA THR A 51 15.99 5.41 -2.08
C THR A 51 15.53 4.97 -0.69
N LEU A 52 15.91 3.76 -0.26
CA LEU A 52 15.55 3.21 1.06
C LEU A 52 16.28 3.95 2.21
N ASP A 53 17.46 4.50 1.97
CA ASP A 53 18.17 5.34 2.95
C ASP A 53 17.45 6.68 3.17
N VAL A 54 16.95 7.29 2.10
CA VAL A 54 16.07 8.46 2.17
C VAL A 54 14.77 8.10 2.91
N PHE A 55 14.18 6.94 2.63
CA PHE A 55 12.98 6.48 3.32
C PHE A 55 13.23 6.30 4.82
N SER A 56 14.37 5.70 5.18
CA SER A 56 14.78 5.49 6.56
C SER A 56 14.91 6.82 7.30
N SER A 57 15.56 7.80 6.67
CA SER A 57 15.72 9.15 7.21
C SER A 57 14.37 9.84 7.44
N LEU A 58 13.45 9.76 6.49
CA LEU A 58 12.11 10.36 6.61
C LEU A 58 11.24 9.63 7.65
N ALA A 59 11.23 8.29 7.61
CA ALA A 59 10.40 7.46 8.48
C ALA A 59 10.87 7.47 9.94
N ALA A 60 12.16 7.74 10.19
CA ALA A 60 12.67 7.96 11.55
C ALA A 60 12.00 9.16 12.26
N HIS A 61 11.45 10.11 11.48
CA HIS A 61 10.75 11.29 11.97
C HIS A 61 9.24 11.28 11.63
N ALA A 62 8.65 10.10 11.43
CA ALA A 62 7.26 9.92 11.03
C ALA A 62 6.22 10.64 11.93
N GLU A 63 6.52 10.82 13.22
CA GLU A 63 5.64 11.52 14.16
C GLU A 63 5.51 13.02 13.87
N VAL A 64 6.58 13.62 13.34
CA VAL A 64 6.64 15.07 13.06
C VAL A 64 6.19 15.37 11.63
N ASN A 65 6.58 14.54 10.67
CA ASN A 65 6.28 14.78 9.26
C ASN A 65 5.05 14.00 8.75
N SER A 66 4.46 13.11 9.55
CA SER A 66 3.35 12.23 9.16
C SER A 66 3.62 11.31 7.96
N ILE A 67 4.90 11.13 7.60
CA ILE A 67 5.37 10.28 6.50
C ILE A 67 5.95 8.99 7.09
N SER A 68 5.24 7.89 6.92
CA SER A 68 5.73 6.55 7.30
C SER A 68 6.41 5.87 6.11
N GLY A 69 7.29 4.90 6.40
CA GLY A 69 7.89 4.06 5.36
C GLY A 69 6.85 3.36 4.50
N SER A 70 5.76 2.88 5.11
CA SER A 70 4.63 2.29 4.37
C SER A 70 4.02 3.25 3.35
N LYS A 71 3.78 4.52 3.74
CA LYS A 71 3.24 5.55 2.82
C LYS A 71 4.21 5.81 1.67
N LEU A 72 5.51 5.92 1.94
CA LEU A 72 6.53 6.11 0.91
C LEU A 72 6.61 4.93 -0.05
N SER A 73 6.64 3.70 0.49
CA SER A 73 6.59 2.48 -0.31
C SER A 73 5.34 2.42 -1.17
N LYS A 74 4.19 2.83 -0.62
CA LYS A 74 2.92 2.91 -1.36
C LYS A 74 2.99 3.90 -2.52
N LEU A 75 3.53 5.09 -2.28
CA LEU A 75 3.60 6.15 -3.26
C LEU A 75 4.57 5.80 -4.40
N LEU A 76 5.71 5.19 -4.08
CA LEU A 76 6.84 5.04 -5.00
C LEU A 76 7.02 3.62 -5.55
N GLY A 77 6.37 2.61 -4.99
CA GLY A 77 6.56 1.20 -5.35
C GLY A 77 6.40 0.93 -6.85
N LEU A 78 5.31 1.42 -7.45
CA LEU A 78 5.06 1.26 -8.90
C LEU A 78 6.13 1.94 -9.75
N TRP A 79 6.60 3.12 -9.35
CA TRP A 79 7.53 3.91 -10.15
C TRP A 79 8.97 3.38 -10.09
N LEU A 80 9.30 2.70 -8.99
CA LEU A 80 10.64 2.16 -8.72
C LEU A 80 10.79 0.71 -9.21
N LEU A 81 9.80 -0.15 -8.97
CA LEU A 81 9.94 -1.60 -9.15
C LEU A 81 9.46 -2.13 -10.52
N THR A 82 8.96 -1.27 -11.41
CA THR A 82 8.56 -1.69 -12.76
C THR A 82 8.74 -0.58 -13.80
N ALA A 83 9.08 -0.99 -15.02
CA ALA A 83 9.09 -0.13 -16.19
C ALA A 83 7.67 0.11 -16.73
N ASP A 84 6.82 -0.93 -16.69
CA ASP A 84 5.44 -0.92 -17.16
C ASP A 84 4.50 -0.33 -16.11
N ARG A 85 4.49 1.00 -16.03
CA ARG A 85 3.67 1.76 -15.07
C ARG A 85 2.19 1.83 -15.48
N VAL A 86 1.92 1.73 -16.78
CA VAL A 86 0.58 1.76 -17.38
C VAL A 86 0.57 0.74 -18.52
N GLN A 87 -0.48 -0.09 -18.58
CA GLN A 87 -0.70 -0.99 -19.71
C GLN A 87 -1.89 -0.52 -20.56
N PRO A 88 -1.89 -0.75 -21.88
CA PRO A 88 -2.96 -0.28 -22.77
C PRO A 88 -4.36 -0.80 -22.42
N SER A 89 -4.45 -1.94 -21.74
CA SER A 89 -5.70 -2.58 -21.32
C SER A 89 -6.05 -2.31 -19.85
N ASP A 90 -5.41 -1.34 -19.20
CA ASP A 90 -5.67 -1.04 -17.79
C ASP A 90 -7.02 -0.37 -17.57
N ASP A 91 -7.88 -1.05 -16.80
CA ASP A 91 -8.93 -0.38 -16.05
C ASP A 91 -8.39 0.10 -14.69
N TRP A 92 -9.21 0.90 -13.99
CA TRP A 92 -8.82 1.42 -12.68
C TRP A 92 -8.50 0.32 -11.67
N PHE A 93 -9.24 -0.79 -11.69
CA PHE A 93 -9.06 -1.88 -10.74
C PHE A 93 -7.73 -2.63 -10.97
N SER A 94 -7.38 -2.91 -12.22
CA SER A 94 -6.13 -3.57 -12.60
C SER A 94 -4.94 -2.67 -12.29
N PHE A 95 -5.03 -1.39 -12.63
CA PHE A 95 -4.01 -0.39 -12.27
C PHE A 95 -3.83 -0.32 -10.74
N TYR A 96 -4.94 -0.15 -9.99
CA TYR A 96 -4.90 -0.03 -8.54
C TYR A 96 -4.34 -1.29 -7.87
N SER A 97 -4.70 -2.48 -8.38
CA SER A 97 -4.17 -3.75 -7.90
C SER A 97 -2.65 -3.85 -8.10
N ARG A 98 -2.16 -3.49 -9.29
CA ARG A 98 -0.71 -3.46 -9.58
C ARG A 98 0.02 -2.42 -8.72
N TRP A 99 -0.53 -1.21 -8.60
CA TRP A 99 0.01 -0.18 -7.71
C TRP A 99 0.04 -0.65 -6.25
N ASP A 100 -1.04 -1.30 -5.77
CA ASP A 100 -1.14 -1.80 -4.41
C ASP A 100 -0.05 -2.85 -4.16
N ARG A 101 0.09 -3.81 -5.08
CA ARG A 101 1.08 -4.87 -5.04
C ARG A 101 2.51 -4.35 -5.06
N MET A 102 2.87 -3.48 -6.00
CA MET A 102 4.23 -2.92 -6.08
C MET A 102 4.59 -2.13 -4.82
N GLY A 103 3.63 -1.38 -4.26
CA GLY A 103 3.82 -0.71 -2.97
C GLY A 103 4.08 -1.67 -1.81
N ARG A 104 3.40 -2.81 -1.78
CA ARG A 104 3.62 -3.86 -0.76
C ARG A 104 4.98 -4.55 -0.92
N MET A 105 5.40 -4.81 -2.15
CA MET A 105 6.74 -5.35 -2.43
C MET A 105 7.81 -4.38 -1.93
N LEU A 106 7.69 -3.08 -2.23
CA LEU A 106 8.64 -2.07 -1.76
C LEU A 106 8.61 -1.91 -0.23
N GLU A 107 7.46 -2.06 0.41
CA GLU A 107 7.36 -2.07 1.88
C GLU A 107 8.13 -3.26 2.47
N HIS A 108 7.98 -4.45 1.88
CA HIS A 108 8.77 -5.61 2.28
C HIS A 108 10.28 -5.35 2.12
N LEU A 109 10.72 -4.84 0.98
CA LEU A 109 12.14 -4.53 0.76
C LEU A 109 12.67 -3.50 1.76
N PHE A 110 11.89 -2.46 2.06
CA PHE A 110 12.25 -1.45 3.06
C PHE A 110 12.43 -2.05 4.46
N LEU A 111 11.52 -2.94 4.87
CA LEU A 111 11.61 -3.62 6.16
C LEU A 111 12.82 -4.56 6.21
N SER A 112 13.10 -5.30 5.13
CA SER A 112 14.29 -6.15 5.04
C SER A 112 15.59 -5.31 5.09
N HIS A 113 15.62 -4.15 4.41
CA HIS A 113 16.73 -3.19 4.48
C HIS A 113 16.98 -2.67 5.90
N ILE A 114 15.94 -2.25 6.62
CA ILE A 114 16.09 -1.80 8.02
C ILE A 114 16.69 -2.91 8.89
N ARG A 115 16.30 -4.17 8.68
CA ARG A 115 16.85 -5.31 9.43
C ARG A 115 18.32 -5.55 9.13
N ASN A 116 18.70 -5.41 7.85
CA ASN A 116 20.08 -5.51 7.41
C ASN A 116 20.93 -4.39 8.05
N GLU A 117 20.48 -3.14 7.97
CA GLU A 117 21.15 -2.00 8.57
C GLU A 117 21.24 -2.11 10.10
N ALA A 118 20.19 -2.57 10.77
CA ALA A 118 20.18 -2.78 12.21
C ALA A 118 21.18 -3.87 12.67
N SER A 119 21.59 -4.77 11.77
CA SER A 119 22.60 -5.79 12.08
C SER A 119 24.04 -5.23 11.99
N ASN A 120 24.25 -4.21 11.17
CA ASN A 120 25.55 -3.59 10.93
C ASN A 120 25.78 -2.34 11.80
N HIS A 121 24.71 -1.58 12.08
CA HIS A 121 24.77 -0.25 12.65
C HIS A 121 23.66 0.00 13.67
N ARG A 122 23.86 1.01 14.53
CA ARG A 122 22.84 1.43 15.50
C ARG A 122 21.74 2.23 14.78
N MET A 123 20.54 1.69 14.77
CA MET A 123 19.38 2.31 14.10
C MET A 123 18.52 3.18 15.03
N PRO A 124 17.85 4.22 14.49
CA PRO A 124 16.81 4.97 15.21
C PRO A 124 15.73 4.04 15.78
N ARG A 125 15.31 4.30 17.02
CA ARG A 125 14.37 3.45 17.76
C ARG A 125 13.05 3.22 17.02
N ARG A 126 12.53 4.22 16.31
CA ARG A 126 11.31 4.09 15.52
C ARG A 126 11.42 3.10 14.36
N LEU A 127 12.60 3.01 13.74
CA LEU A 127 12.83 2.03 12.67
C LEU A 127 12.99 0.62 13.25
N THR A 128 13.65 0.47 14.41
CA THR A 128 13.79 -0.85 15.06
C THR A 128 12.46 -1.38 15.61
N GLU A 129 11.61 -0.50 16.14
CA GLU A 129 10.24 -0.85 16.54
C GLU A 129 9.38 -1.32 15.37
N LEU A 130 9.59 -0.75 14.17
CA LEU A 130 8.88 -1.18 12.97
C LEU A 130 9.17 -2.66 12.70
N VAL A 131 10.44 -3.08 12.71
CA VAL A 131 10.85 -4.45 12.36
C VAL A 131 10.84 -5.46 13.52
N GLN A 132 10.47 -5.05 14.74
CA GLN A 132 10.52 -5.88 15.96
C GLN A 132 9.71 -7.18 15.83
N HIS A 133 8.61 -7.16 15.08
CA HIS A 133 7.70 -8.30 14.91
C HIS A 133 7.72 -8.90 13.50
N TYR A 134 8.71 -8.53 12.68
CA TYR A 134 8.92 -9.13 11.37
C TYR A 134 9.01 -10.66 11.48
N PRO A 135 8.38 -11.45 10.59
CA PRO A 135 7.64 -11.11 9.37
C PRO A 135 6.13 -10.84 9.56
N TYR A 136 5.69 -10.52 10.78
CA TYR A 136 4.28 -10.25 11.15
C TYR A 136 3.32 -11.42 10.91
N VAL A 137 3.81 -12.66 10.96
CA VAL A 137 2.97 -13.86 10.76
C VAL A 137 2.20 -14.24 12.03
N LYS A 138 2.68 -13.85 13.22
CA LYS A 138 2.00 -14.14 14.49
C LYS A 138 0.78 -13.23 14.69
N GLY A 139 -0.42 -13.82 14.68
CA GLY A 139 -1.68 -13.12 14.95
C GLY A 139 -2.26 -12.33 13.77
N SER A 140 -1.64 -12.39 12.60
CA SER A 140 -2.17 -11.80 11.38
C SER A 140 -3.00 -12.82 10.61
N SER A 141 -4.13 -12.40 10.06
CA SER A 141 -4.85 -13.18 9.06
C SER A 141 -3.91 -13.49 7.88
N PRO A 142 -3.89 -14.73 7.36
CA PRO A 142 -3.02 -15.07 6.23
C PRO A 142 -3.21 -14.06 5.09
N SER A 143 -2.10 -13.53 4.56
CA SER A 143 -2.16 -12.65 3.39
C SER A 143 -2.86 -13.43 2.27
N PRO A 144 -3.93 -12.91 1.66
CA PRO A 144 -4.59 -13.56 0.53
C PRO A 144 -3.64 -13.67 -0.67
N GLU A 145 -2.61 -12.82 -0.70
CA GLU A 145 -1.52 -12.84 -1.66
C GLU A 145 -0.36 -13.63 -1.05
N HIS A 146 -0.17 -14.88 -1.52
CA HIS A 146 0.75 -15.88 -0.96
C HIS A 146 2.25 -15.51 -1.02
N ASP A 147 2.62 -14.49 -1.80
CA ASP A 147 3.99 -14.05 -2.03
C ASP A 147 4.30 -12.67 -1.40
N LEU A 148 3.44 -12.19 -0.51
CA LEU A 148 3.65 -10.92 0.20
C LEU A 148 3.57 -11.10 1.71
N LEU A 149 4.33 -10.28 2.43
CA LEU A 149 4.24 -10.23 3.88
C LEU A 149 2.82 -9.81 4.33
N PRO A 150 2.33 -10.35 5.45
CA PRO A 150 1.16 -9.80 6.14
C PRO A 150 1.34 -8.30 6.37
N ARG A 151 0.26 -7.52 6.26
CA ARG A 151 0.31 -6.07 6.43
C ARG A 151 0.67 -5.74 7.89
N PRO A 152 1.78 -5.01 8.15
CA PRO A 152 2.06 -4.50 9.48
C PRO A 152 0.93 -3.59 9.98
N ARG A 153 0.77 -3.45 11.30
CA ARG A 153 -0.22 -2.53 11.91
C ARG A 153 -0.05 -1.08 11.41
N PHE A 154 1.17 -0.71 11.08
CA PHE A 154 1.56 0.63 10.61
C PHE A 154 1.43 0.80 9.09
N SER A 155 0.97 -0.23 8.37
CA SER A 155 0.71 -0.19 6.93
C SER A 155 -0.67 0.38 6.63
N THR A 156 -0.91 0.73 5.36
CA THR A 156 -2.24 1.17 4.89
C THR A 156 -3.28 0.09 5.17
N GLN A 157 -4.18 0.38 6.11
CA GLN A 157 -5.28 -0.50 6.47
C GLN A 157 -6.36 -0.47 5.38
N ARG A 158 -6.93 -1.63 5.10
CA ARG A 158 -8.15 -1.74 4.29
C ARG A 158 -9.34 -1.66 5.24
N TYR A 159 -10.31 -0.84 4.89
CA TYR A 159 -11.59 -0.76 5.60
C TYR A 159 -12.67 -1.16 4.63
N ASP A 160 -13.59 -2.00 5.08
CA ASP A 160 -14.82 -2.26 4.33
C ASP A 160 -15.64 -0.98 4.36
N ALA A 161 -15.87 -0.42 3.17
CA ALA A 161 -16.63 0.81 3.01
C ALA A 161 -17.90 0.53 2.20
N LEU A 162 -19.02 1.07 2.65
CA LEU A 162 -20.26 1.06 1.87
C LEU A 162 -20.23 2.23 0.89
N PHE A 163 -20.22 1.94 -0.41
CA PHE A 163 -20.38 2.97 -1.44
C PHE A 163 -21.86 3.35 -1.57
N VAL A 164 -22.19 4.57 -1.16
CA VAL A 164 -23.55 5.13 -1.30
C VAL A 164 -23.52 6.20 -2.37
N ARG A 165 -24.21 5.95 -3.50
CA ARG A 165 -24.43 6.97 -4.53
C ARG A 165 -25.75 7.67 -4.23
N VAL A 166 -25.68 8.97 -3.99
CA VAL A 166 -26.86 9.83 -3.80
C VAL A 166 -27.02 10.67 -5.05
N ASP A 167 -27.99 10.30 -5.87
CA ASP A 167 -28.38 11.08 -7.05
C ASP A 167 -29.52 12.04 -6.65
N THR A 168 -29.37 13.33 -6.95
CA THR A 168 -30.44 14.33 -6.77
C THR A 168 -30.84 14.89 -8.12
N GLU A 169 -32.12 14.83 -8.46
CA GLU A 169 -32.65 15.51 -9.64
C GLU A 169 -32.56 17.03 -9.43
N LEU A 170 -31.88 17.73 -10.34
CA LEU A 170 -31.91 19.20 -10.39
C LEU A 170 -33.31 19.64 -10.85
N PRO A 171 -33.99 20.55 -10.13
CA PRO A 171 -35.22 21.16 -10.62
C PRO A 171 -34.96 21.80 -11.98
N SER A 172 -35.80 21.50 -12.97
CA SER A 172 -35.73 22.05 -14.32
C SER A 172 -35.97 23.56 -14.39
N THR A 173 -36.43 24.17 -13.29
CA THR A 173 -36.61 25.61 -13.13
C THR A 173 -35.59 26.12 -12.11
N TYR A 174 -34.57 26.83 -12.58
CA TYR A 174 -33.69 27.62 -11.72
C TYR A 174 -34.48 28.85 -11.21
N PRO A 175 -34.71 29.04 -9.90
CA PRO A 175 -34.84 30.40 -9.39
C PRO A 175 -33.48 31.09 -9.56
N GLU A 176 -33.45 32.36 -9.93
CA GLU A 176 -32.23 33.16 -10.20
C GLU A 176 -31.26 33.30 -9.01
N ASP A 177 -31.55 32.68 -7.87
CA ASP A 177 -30.71 32.70 -6.69
C ASP A 177 -29.79 31.48 -6.66
N LYS A 178 -28.48 31.75 -6.66
CA LYS A 178 -27.39 30.77 -6.45
C LYS A 178 -27.81 29.66 -5.49
N PRO A 179 -27.63 28.37 -5.82
CA PRO A 179 -27.90 27.31 -4.87
C PRO A 179 -27.00 27.54 -3.65
N ALA A 180 -27.65 27.83 -2.51
CA ALA A 180 -26.99 27.90 -1.22
C ALA A 180 -26.19 26.61 -1.04
N SER A 181 -24.91 26.76 -0.65
CA SER A 181 -23.98 25.69 -0.26
C SER A 181 -24.74 24.44 0.17
N VAL A 182 -24.72 23.39 -0.65
CA VAL A 182 -25.38 22.12 -0.34
C VAL A 182 -24.83 21.64 0.99
N ASP A 183 -25.68 21.66 2.02
CA ASP A 183 -25.32 21.21 3.35
C ASP A 183 -25.16 19.68 3.30
N LEU A 184 -23.91 19.23 3.15
CA LEU A 184 -23.53 17.83 3.00
C LEU A 184 -24.08 16.96 4.14
N LEU A 185 -24.16 17.49 5.36
CA LEU A 185 -24.71 16.77 6.50
C LEU A 185 -26.21 16.57 6.36
N LYS A 186 -26.94 17.56 5.84
CA LYS A 186 -28.37 17.40 5.53
C LYS A 186 -28.59 16.43 4.37
N LEU A 187 -27.74 16.46 3.35
CA LEU A 187 -27.82 15.52 2.23
C LEU A 187 -27.60 14.07 2.70
N ILE A 188 -26.61 13.83 3.56
CA ILE A 188 -26.37 12.51 4.18
C ILE A 188 -27.54 12.13 5.10
N ALA A 189 -28.03 13.05 5.92
CA ALA A 189 -29.17 12.78 6.80
C ALA A 189 -30.45 12.44 6.01
N ASN A 190 -30.67 13.11 4.88
CA ASN A 190 -31.78 12.82 3.98
C ASN A 190 -31.59 11.47 3.29
N ALA A 191 -30.38 11.12 2.86
CA ALA A 191 -30.08 9.82 2.27
C ALA A 191 -30.31 8.67 3.28
N LEU A 192 -29.91 8.84 4.54
CA LEU A 192 -30.19 7.87 5.61
C LEU A 192 -31.70 7.73 5.91
N LYS A 193 -32.48 8.79 5.70
CA LYS A 193 -33.93 8.78 5.88
C LYS A 193 -34.68 8.27 4.66
N ALA A 194 -34.08 8.31 3.47
CA ALA A 194 -34.71 7.90 2.23
C ALA A 194 -35.07 6.40 2.25
N GLU A 195 -36.19 6.06 1.62
CA GLU A 195 -36.59 4.67 1.43
C GLU A 195 -35.70 4.04 0.37
N SER A 196 -34.94 3.00 0.75
CA SER A 196 -34.19 2.18 -0.19
C SER A 196 -35.10 1.07 -0.71
N THR A 197 -35.27 0.95 -2.02
CA THR A 197 -35.90 -0.21 -2.66
C THR A 197 -34.80 -1.13 -3.19
N GLY A 198 -34.36 -2.10 -2.38
CA GLY A 198 -33.30 -3.02 -2.75
C GLY A 198 -33.47 -4.39 -2.09
N SER A 199 -32.80 -5.40 -2.65
CA SER A 199 -32.74 -6.76 -2.09
C SER A 199 -31.30 -7.26 -2.11
N GLY A 200 -30.89 -8.02 -1.08
CA GLY A 200 -29.57 -8.65 -0.99
C GLY A 200 -28.75 -8.23 0.24
N SER A 201 -27.53 -8.76 0.37
CA SER A 201 -26.68 -8.58 1.56
C SER A 201 -26.29 -7.12 1.82
N ALA A 202 -26.07 -6.33 0.78
CA ALA A 202 -25.78 -4.90 0.90
C ALA A 202 -26.99 -4.10 1.41
N TYR A 203 -28.21 -4.52 1.06
CA TYR A 203 -29.45 -3.93 1.56
C TYR A 203 -29.65 -4.25 3.05
N GLU A 204 -29.41 -5.49 3.45
CA GLU A 204 -29.45 -5.89 4.86
C GLU A 204 -28.43 -5.12 5.71
N LEU A 205 -27.21 -4.91 5.19
CA LEU A 205 -26.20 -4.08 5.85
C LEU A 205 -26.64 -2.62 5.95
N TRP A 206 -27.22 -2.05 4.89
CA TRP A 206 -27.78 -0.69 4.91
C TRP A 206 -28.89 -0.53 5.95
N GLN A 207 -29.81 -1.49 6.06
CA GLN A 207 -30.86 -1.46 7.09
C GLN A 207 -30.28 -1.50 8.52
N LYS A 208 -29.16 -2.21 8.74
CA LYS A 208 -28.46 -2.20 10.04
C LYS A 208 -27.78 -0.86 10.34
N ILE A 209 -27.28 -0.16 9.33
CA ILE A 209 -26.62 1.15 9.49
C ILE A 209 -27.65 2.26 9.74
N ARG A 210 -28.88 2.10 9.25
CA ARG A 210 -29.97 3.08 9.43
C ARG A 210 -30.59 3.08 10.84
N GLN A 211 -30.46 1.99 11.60
CA GLN A 211 -30.93 1.87 12.99
C GLN A 211 -30.05 2.66 13.96
#